data_AF-A0A9N9F986-F1
#
_entry.id   AF-A0A9N9F986-F1
#
_cell.length_a   1.000
_cell.length_b   1.000
_cell.length_c   1.000
_cell.angle_alpha   90.00
_cell.angle_beta   90.00
_cell.angle_gamma   90.00
#
_symmetry.space_group_name_H-M   'P 1'
#
loop_
_entity.id
_entity.type
_entity.pdbx_description
1 polymer ?
#
loop_
_entity_poly.entity_id
_entity_poly.type
_entity_poly.pdbx_seq_one_letter_code
_entity_poly.pdbx_strand_id
1 'polypeptide(L)'
;MDGNIDGLPGESVYILLFLIVLIRTNHIYSAKVGKNSTLQDQTAYIKVDLKHIQIHPSNEFINSTRENKLAFLFRYTSHLISISLNNMEFEITIPLNQIVEMKITKEQEIAIELEQNFKKSVQLLKYYHYSKGNGNPPIITISSDPTNGKLNDAAYILFKPMHWVENNTLLMVEAGIQRLRFNLVRGNDDGFPGSSNVLINSSGNLADSQTQPQVLQPQVMDMDLLSFTEDESGVLYTEVNNDTMVHDNEVTELYITCVFLTERRAILFSQEGSFNQFIEYVRQRFGSSFNNISYKNKVNEMISLKDDEDWDVAKWEAEMEGTIRLNVYMG
;
A
#
# COMPACT_ATOMS: atom_id res chain seq x y z
N MET A 1 -12.30 19.04 -38.33
CA MET A 1 -12.71 17.72 -37.83
C MET A 1 -11.47 16.87 -37.76
N ASP A 2 -11.45 15.96 -36.78
CA ASP A 2 -10.40 14.99 -36.46
C ASP A 2 -9.33 15.48 -35.50
N GLY A 3 -9.74 15.56 -34.23
CA GLY A 3 -8.83 15.56 -33.08
C GLY A 3 -8.58 14.11 -32.66
N ASN A 4 -7.31 13.69 -32.79
CA ASN A 4 -6.83 12.40 -32.32
C ASN A 4 -6.61 12.48 -30.81
N ILE A 5 -7.31 11.64 -30.04
CA ILE A 5 -7.13 11.49 -28.59
C ILE A 5 -6.48 10.11 -28.39
N ASP A 6 -5.16 10.09 -28.40
CA ASP A 6 -4.36 8.91 -28.02
C ASP A 6 -3.48 9.27 -26.84
N GLY A 7 -3.48 8.38 -25.83
CA GLY A 7 -2.37 8.24 -24.90
C GLY A 7 -2.69 8.47 -23.43
N LEU A 8 -3.23 7.42 -22.77
CA LEU A 8 -2.74 6.81 -21.51
C LEU A 8 -3.89 6.07 -20.80
N PRO A 9 -3.82 4.73 -20.70
CA PRO A 9 -4.43 4.09 -19.53
C PRO A 9 -3.65 2.94 -18.88
N GLY A 10 -2.49 2.52 -19.38
CA GLY A 10 -1.76 1.38 -18.79
C GLY A 10 -1.16 1.66 -17.40
N GLU A 11 -0.23 2.62 -17.31
CA GLU A 11 0.55 2.86 -16.08
C GLU A 11 -0.29 3.38 -14.90
N SER A 12 -1.36 4.14 -15.17
CA SER A 12 -2.23 4.67 -14.10
C SER A 12 -3.07 3.60 -13.41
N VAL A 13 -3.40 2.51 -14.11
CA VAL A 13 -4.16 1.38 -13.55
C VAL A 13 -3.29 0.58 -12.59
N TYR A 14 -2.04 0.29 -12.94
CA TYR A 14 -1.08 -0.39 -12.05
C TYR A 14 -0.79 0.40 -10.78
N ILE A 15 -0.66 1.74 -10.88
CA ILE A 15 -0.43 2.61 -9.72
C ILE A 15 -1.67 2.61 -8.80
N LEU A 16 -2.88 2.65 -9.37
CA LEU A 16 -4.12 2.59 -8.59
C LEU A 16 -4.32 1.23 -7.92
N LEU A 17 -4.01 0.12 -8.61
CA LEU A 17 -4.05 -1.24 -8.08
C LEU A 17 -3.01 -1.44 -6.96
N PHE A 18 -1.76 -1.02 -7.19
CA PHE A 18 -0.69 -1.02 -6.18
C PHE A 18 -1.13 -0.31 -4.91
N LEU A 19 -1.78 0.85 -5.04
CA LEU A 19 -2.22 1.66 -3.91
C LEU A 19 -3.47 1.08 -3.20
N ILE A 20 -4.37 0.42 -3.95
CA ILE A 20 -5.48 -0.37 -3.38
C ILE A 20 -4.93 -1.51 -2.54
N VAL A 21 -3.94 -2.25 -3.05
CA VAL A 21 -3.29 -3.35 -2.35
C VAL A 21 -2.55 -2.83 -1.12
N LEU A 22 -1.74 -1.77 -1.24
CA LEU A 22 -0.98 -1.18 -0.12
C LEU A 22 -1.90 -0.68 1.02
N ILE A 23 -3.02 -0.03 0.68
CA ILE A 23 -4.00 0.46 1.68
C ILE A 23 -4.77 -0.70 2.31
N ARG A 24 -5.22 -1.69 1.53
CA ARG A 24 -6.01 -2.82 2.06
C ARG A 24 -5.17 -3.74 2.93
N THR A 25 -3.93 -4.01 2.55
CA THR A 25 -3.03 -4.91 3.30
C THR A 25 -2.69 -4.32 4.67
N ASN A 26 -2.47 -3.01 4.77
CA ASN A 26 -2.21 -2.33 6.05
C ASN A 26 -3.46 -2.22 6.95
N HIS A 27 -4.64 -1.92 6.38
CA HIS A 27 -5.89 -1.89 7.14
C HIS A 27 -6.24 -3.27 7.75
N ILE A 28 -5.87 -4.36 7.09
CA ILE A 28 -6.07 -5.74 7.58
C ILE A 28 -5.04 -6.11 8.66
N TYR A 29 -3.80 -5.61 8.57
CA TYR A 29 -2.78 -5.82 9.61
C TYR A 29 -3.17 -5.14 10.93
N SER A 30 -3.67 -3.91 10.88
CA SER A 30 -4.17 -3.17 12.05
C SER A 30 -5.38 -3.86 12.71
N ALA A 31 -6.23 -4.53 11.93
CA ALA A 31 -7.38 -5.27 12.45
C ALA A 31 -7.04 -6.62 13.11
N LYS A 32 -5.88 -7.22 12.80
CA LYS A 32 -5.43 -8.51 13.37
C LYS A 32 -4.56 -8.37 14.62
N VAL A 33 -3.96 -7.21 14.86
CA VAL A 33 -3.19 -6.94 16.07
C VAL A 33 -4.16 -6.39 17.13
N GLY A 34 -4.44 -7.19 18.16
CA GLY A 34 -5.35 -6.83 19.25
C GLY A 34 -5.02 -5.49 19.92
N LYS A 35 -6.03 -4.91 20.59
CA LYS A 35 -6.18 -3.57 21.18
C LYS A 35 -5.07 -3.03 22.14
N ASN A 36 -3.83 -3.49 22.09
CA ASN A 36 -2.77 -3.11 23.03
C ASN A 36 -1.49 -2.52 22.40
N SER A 37 -1.49 -2.06 21.15
CA SER A 37 -0.38 -1.25 20.61
C SER A 37 -0.87 -0.03 19.83
N THR A 38 -1.14 1.07 20.55
CA THR A 38 -1.44 2.40 19.98
C THR A 38 -0.28 3.02 19.17
N LEU A 39 0.84 2.32 18.96
CA LEU A 39 2.08 2.91 18.43
C LEU A 39 2.58 2.30 17.12
N GLN A 40 1.95 1.25 16.58
CA GLN A 40 2.50 0.53 15.42
C GLN A 40 1.98 1.02 14.06
N ASP A 41 0.93 1.85 14.04
CA ASP A 41 0.25 2.29 12.81
C ASP A 41 0.74 3.64 12.25
N GLN A 42 1.72 4.28 12.91
CA GLN A 42 2.20 5.63 12.59
C GLN A 42 3.35 5.67 11.57
N THR A 43 3.84 4.54 11.07
CA THR A 43 5.08 4.47 10.26
C THR A 43 4.84 4.33 8.76
N ALA A 44 3.62 4.03 8.33
CA ALA A 44 3.29 3.81 6.93
C ALA A 44 3.05 5.14 6.20
N TYR A 45 4.01 5.55 5.37
CA TYR A 45 3.91 6.77 4.57
C TYR A 45 4.62 6.65 3.21
N ILE A 46 4.20 7.49 2.26
CA ILE A 46 4.95 7.78 1.05
C ILE A 46 5.73 9.08 1.29
N LYS A 47 7.04 9.06 1.06
CA LYS A 47 7.93 10.23 1.25
C LYS A 47 8.29 10.84 -0.09
N VAL A 48 8.17 12.15 -0.18
CA VAL A 48 8.59 12.98 -1.32
C VAL A 48 9.61 13.98 -0.81
N ASP A 49 10.86 13.86 -1.25
CA ASP A 49 11.90 14.84 -0.93
C ASP A 49 11.67 16.14 -1.70
N LEU A 50 11.79 17.27 -1.01
CA LEU A 50 11.41 18.58 -1.54
C LEU A 50 12.60 19.51 -1.72
N LYS A 51 12.57 20.27 -2.81
CA LYS A 51 13.47 21.39 -3.07
C LYS A 51 13.05 22.63 -2.29
N HIS A 52 11.77 22.99 -2.41
CA HIS A 52 11.16 24.09 -1.67
C HIS A 52 9.65 23.93 -1.56
N ILE A 53 9.07 24.74 -0.69
CA ILE A 53 7.63 24.91 -0.52
C ILE A 53 7.31 26.37 -0.77
N GLN A 54 6.31 26.64 -1.61
CA GLN A 54 5.77 27.97 -1.82
C GLN A 54 4.38 28.05 -1.19
N ILE A 55 4.13 29.12 -0.44
CA ILE A 55 2.90 29.31 0.32
C ILE A 55 2.14 30.52 -0.24
N HIS A 56 0.85 30.33 -0.51
CA HIS A 56 -0.05 31.36 -0.99
C HIS A 56 -1.15 31.65 0.04
N PRO A 57 -1.59 32.91 0.17
CA PRO A 57 -1.30 34.05 -0.72
C PRO A 57 -0.04 34.85 -0.38
N SER A 58 0.66 34.55 0.73
CA SER A 58 1.83 35.35 1.18
C SER A 58 3.00 35.34 0.19
N ASN A 59 3.02 34.37 -0.73
CA ASN A 59 4.09 34.13 -1.70
C ASN A 59 5.46 33.89 -1.04
N GLU A 60 5.43 33.34 0.17
CA GLU A 60 6.62 33.01 0.94
C GLU A 60 7.17 31.64 0.55
N PHE A 61 8.49 31.50 0.70
CA PHE A 61 9.19 30.26 0.42
C PHE A 61 9.78 29.66 1.70
N ILE A 62 9.75 28.33 1.77
CA ILE A 62 10.54 27.51 2.67
C ILE A 62 11.49 26.70 1.79
N ASN A 63 12.77 27.08 1.82
CA ASN A 63 13.78 26.48 0.96
C ASN A 63 14.62 25.47 1.74
N SER A 64 15.01 24.39 1.09
CA SER A 64 16.09 23.55 1.57
C SER A 64 17.40 23.90 0.88
N THR A 65 18.47 24.10 1.65
CA THR A 65 19.83 24.29 1.12
C THR A 65 20.61 22.99 0.93
N ARG A 66 20.11 21.86 1.45
CA ARG A 66 20.75 20.54 1.31
C ARG A 66 19.70 19.44 1.15
N GLU A 67 20.18 18.27 0.77
CA GLU A 67 19.36 17.05 0.66
C GLU A 67 18.80 16.66 2.04
N ASN A 68 17.65 15.96 2.05
CA ASN A 68 17.01 15.39 3.25
C ASN A 68 16.61 16.37 4.36
N LYS A 69 16.46 17.67 4.06
CA LYS A 69 16.02 18.64 5.09
C LYS A 69 14.54 18.99 5.05
N LEU A 70 13.88 18.69 3.95
CA LEU A 70 12.52 19.11 3.63
C LEU A 70 11.83 17.98 2.90
N ALA A 71 10.71 17.51 3.42
CA ALA A 71 9.95 16.41 2.82
C ALA A 71 8.45 16.62 2.98
N PHE A 72 7.70 16.15 2.00
CA PHE A 72 6.26 15.90 2.09
C PHE A 72 6.05 14.42 2.40
N LEU A 73 5.21 14.13 3.39
CA LEU A 73 4.85 12.76 3.75
C LEU A 73 3.35 12.57 3.57
N PHE A 74 2.94 11.57 2.81
CA PHE A 74 1.56 11.12 2.75
C PHE A 74 1.37 9.92 3.67
N ARG A 75 0.76 10.13 4.83
CA ARG A 75 0.50 9.10 5.86
C ARG A 75 -0.87 8.49 5.62
N TYR A 76 -0.91 7.52 4.71
CA TYR A 76 -2.16 6.94 4.23
C TYR A 76 -2.94 6.14 5.28
N THR A 77 -2.27 5.51 6.26
CA THR A 77 -2.97 4.80 7.36
C THR A 77 -3.65 5.75 8.34
N SER A 78 -3.01 6.90 8.60
CA SER A 78 -3.49 7.89 9.56
C SER A 78 -4.36 8.99 8.93
N HIS A 79 -4.54 8.97 7.60
CA HIS A 79 -5.23 10.01 6.85
C HIS A 79 -4.69 11.43 7.13
N LEU A 80 -3.36 11.57 7.11
CA LEU A 80 -2.65 12.85 7.30
C LEU A 80 -1.73 13.12 6.11
N ILE A 81 -1.53 14.40 5.78
CA ILE A 81 -0.29 14.84 5.15
C ILE A 81 0.64 15.43 6.21
N SER A 82 1.93 15.32 5.98
CA SER A 82 2.93 15.96 6.83
C SER A 82 3.98 16.71 6.03
N ILE A 83 4.51 17.75 6.66
CA ILE A 83 5.63 18.56 6.17
C ILE A 83 6.74 18.41 7.19
N SER A 84 7.84 17.78 6.79
CA SER A 84 9.02 17.65 7.62
C SER A 84 10.01 18.78 7.32
N LEU A 85 10.49 19.45 8.37
CA LEU A 85 11.28 20.69 8.30
C LEU A 85 12.60 20.54 9.06
N ASN A 86 13.58 21.40 8.74
CA ASN A 86 14.84 21.57 9.48
C ASN A 86 15.61 20.27 9.74
N ASN A 87 15.97 19.53 8.68
CA ASN A 87 16.64 18.22 8.81
C ASN A 87 15.73 17.16 9.45
N MET A 88 14.44 17.18 9.11
CA MET A 88 13.44 16.30 9.71
C MET A 88 13.38 16.45 11.24
N GLU A 89 13.70 17.63 11.79
CA GLU A 89 13.61 17.91 13.22
C GLU A 89 12.16 18.17 13.66
N PHE A 90 11.40 18.82 12.79
CA PHE A 90 10.01 19.16 13.05
C PHE A 90 9.12 18.51 12.01
N GLU A 91 7.94 18.08 12.43
CA GLU A 91 6.89 17.59 11.55
C GLU A 91 5.61 18.38 11.80
N ILE A 92 5.08 18.99 10.74
CA ILE A 92 3.76 19.62 10.75
C ILE A 92 2.79 18.65 10.09
N THR A 93 1.72 18.32 10.78
CA THR A 93 0.70 17.36 10.33
C THR A 93 -0.61 18.10 10.03
N ILE A 94 -1.25 17.76 8.91
CA ILE A 94 -2.54 18.30 8.48
C ILE A 94 -3.46 17.12 8.10
N PRO A 95 -4.61 16.98 8.78
CA PRO A 95 -5.67 16.05 8.39
C PRO A 95 -6.13 16.18 6.94
N LEU A 96 -6.26 15.03 6.25
CA LEU A 96 -6.71 14.98 4.85
C LEU A 96 -8.08 15.63 4.66
N ASN A 97 -8.99 15.52 5.63
CA ASN A 97 -10.33 16.09 5.55
C ASN A 97 -10.35 17.63 5.41
N GLN A 98 -9.22 18.31 5.65
CA GLN A 98 -9.07 19.76 5.48
C GLN A 98 -8.49 20.15 4.11
N ILE A 99 -8.19 19.17 3.25
CA ILE A 99 -7.78 19.40 1.87
C ILE A 99 -9.04 19.62 1.03
N VAL A 100 -9.07 20.72 0.29
CA VAL A 100 -10.15 21.12 -0.62
C VAL A 100 -9.89 20.59 -2.03
N GLU A 101 -8.67 20.75 -2.51
CA GLU A 101 -8.23 20.25 -3.82
C GLU A 101 -6.78 19.76 -3.69
N MET A 102 -6.43 18.71 -4.43
CA MET A 102 -5.05 18.30 -4.61
C MET A 102 -4.85 17.80 -6.04
N LYS A 103 -3.73 18.21 -6.66
CA LYS A 103 -3.32 17.78 -8.00
C LYS A 103 -1.81 17.81 -8.19
N ILE A 104 -1.32 17.05 -9.16
CA ILE A 104 0.04 17.21 -9.69
C ILE A 104 0.02 18.21 -10.85
N THR A 105 0.87 19.22 -10.80
CA THR A 105 0.98 20.23 -11.87
C THR A 105 1.75 19.68 -13.08
N LYS A 106 1.71 20.40 -14.20
CA LYS A 106 2.50 20.05 -15.40
C LYS A 106 4.00 20.07 -15.13
N GLU A 107 4.41 20.88 -14.17
CA GLU A 107 5.79 21.03 -13.70
C GLU A 107 6.18 19.98 -12.64
N GLN A 108 5.35 18.94 -12.45
CA GLN A 108 5.55 17.86 -11.47
C GLN A 108 5.61 18.37 -10.03
N GLU A 109 4.81 19.37 -9.69
CA GLU A 109 4.69 19.90 -8.34
C GLU A 109 3.41 19.41 -7.69
N ILE A 110 3.44 19.19 -6.37
CA ILE A 110 2.25 18.82 -5.61
C ILE A 110 1.55 20.13 -5.22
N ALA A 111 0.36 20.35 -5.74
CA ALA A 111 -0.48 21.49 -5.41
C ALA A 111 -1.59 21.07 -4.45
N ILE A 112 -1.72 21.76 -3.31
CA ILE A 112 -2.74 21.49 -2.30
C ILE A 112 -3.47 22.78 -1.92
N GLU A 113 -4.79 22.79 -2.09
CA GLU A 113 -5.68 23.81 -1.53
C GLU A 113 -6.25 23.33 -0.19
N LEU A 114 -6.27 24.21 0.81
CA LEU A 114 -6.69 23.91 2.18
C LEU A 114 -7.91 24.73 2.59
N GLU A 115 -8.69 24.18 3.52
CA GLU A 115 -9.76 24.93 4.17
C GLU A 115 -9.22 26.17 4.90
N GLN A 116 -10.01 27.26 4.91
CA GLN A 116 -9.66 28.43 5.69
C GLN A 116 -9.51 28.08 7.17
N ASN A 117 -8.45 28.60 7.80
CA ASN A 117 -8.15 28.37 9.23
C ASN A 117 -7.96 26.88 9.59
N PHE A 118 -7.45 26.08 8.64
CA PHE A 118 -7.12 24.68 8.87
C PHE A 118 -6.27 24.49 10.14
N LYS A 119 -6.53 23.38 10.82
CA LYS A 119 -5.81 22.93 12.00
C LYS A 119 -4.58 22.14 11.58
N LYS A 120 -3.48 22.43 12.27
CA LYS A 120 -2.20 21.74 12.14
C LYS A 120 -1.67 21.38 13.52
N SER A 121 -1.01 20.25 13.62
CA SER A 121 -0.25 19.86 14.82
C SER A 121 1.24 19.82 14.49
N VAL A 122 2.06 20.28 15.43
CA VAL A 122 3.52 20.28 15.29
C VAL A 122 4.13 19.27 16.25
N GLN A 123 4.99 18.41 15.73
CA GLN A 123 5.69 17.39 16.46
C GLN A 123 7.21 17.59 16.36
N LEU A 124 7.93 17.31 17.44
CA LEU A 124 9.39 17.30 17.47
C LEU A 124 9.90 15.87 17.26
N LEU A 125 10.68 15.64 16.21
CA LEU A 125 11.21 14.33 15.80
C LEU A 125 12.62 14.04 16.36
N LYS A 126 13.29 15.02 16.96
CA LYS A 126 14.69 14.92 17.42
C LYS A 126 15.00 13.79 18.40
N TYR A 127 14.00 13.17 19.01
CA TYR A 127 14.21 12.03 19.91
C TYR A 127 14.43 10.69 19.21
N TYR A 128 14.21 10.57 17.88
CA TYR A 128 14.45 9.33 17.13
C TYR A 128 15.92 8.88 17.08
N HIS A 129 16.88 9.81 17.15
CA HIS A 129 18.30 9.46 17.01
C HIS A 129 19.06 9.23 18.32
N TYR A 130 18.47 9.52 19.49
CA TYR A 130 19.19 9.48 20.78
C TYR A 130 18.77 8.36 21.74
N SER A 131 17.79 7.50 21.40
CA SER A 131 17.52 6.29 22.17
C SER A 131 18.40 5.14 21.70
N LYS A 132 19.63 5.05 22.22
CA LYS A 132 20.40 3.78 22.29
C LYS A 132 19.76 2.75 23.25
N GLY A 133 18.50 2.93 23.62
CA GLY A 133 17.72 2.02 24.45
C GLY A 133 16.54 1.48 23.64
N ASN A 134 16.16 0.24 23.91
CA ASN A 134 15.12 -0.58 23.25
C ASN A 134 13.67 -0.03 23.29
N GLY A 135 13.47 1.30 23.31
CA GLY A 135 12.16 1.93 23.32
C GLY A 135 12.01 2.92 22.18
N ASN A 136 10.85 2.88 21.52
CA ASN A 136 10.45 3.94 20.58
C ASN A 136 10.39 5.27 21.35
N PRO A 137 11.08 6.32 20.88
CA PRO A 137 11.07 7.60 21.55
C PRO A 137 9.67 8.23 21.54
N PRO A 138 9.29 8.98 22.59
CA PRO A 138 7.99 9.62 22.65
C PRO A 138 7.89 10.71 21.57
N ILE A 139 6.78 10.72 20.83
CA ILE A 139 6.41 11.84 19.97
C ILE A 139 5.96 12.98 20.87
N ILE A 140 6.65 14.12 20.81
CA ILE A 140 6.34 15.29 21.61
C ILE A 140 5.63 16.31 20.71
N THR A 141 4.37 16.59 21.02
CA THR A 141 3.65 17.72 20.41
C THR A 141 4.16 19.01 21.03
N ILE A 142 4.51 19.99 20.21
CA ILE A 142 4.99 21.30 20.64
C ILE A 142 4.03 22.41 20.20
N SER A 143 3.98 23.50 20.96
CA SER A 143 3.17 24.68 20.63
C SER A 143 3.90 25.67 19.70
N SER A 144 5.23 25.54 19.58
CA SER A 144 6.04 26.43 18.75
C SER A 144 5.88 26.10 17.27
N ASP A 145 5.54 27.09 16.45
CA ASP A 145 5.46 26.94 15.00
C ASP A 145 6.86 27.10 14.37
N PRO A 146 7.45 26.03 13.80
CA PRO A 146 8.79 26.07 13.20
C PRO A 146 8.82 26.83 11.87
N THR A 147 7.66 27.22 11.32
CA THR A 147 7.56 28.07 10.13
C THR A 147 7.50 29.55 10.46
N ASN A 148 7.50 29.94 11.75
CA ASN A 148 7.31 31.32 12.19
C ASN A 148 6.01 31.95 11.67
N GLY A 149 4.91 31.16 11.63
CA GLY A 149 3.59 31.66 11.26
C GLY A 149 3.29 31.63 9.76
N LYS A 150 4.23 31.26 8.89
CA LYS A 150 4.03 31.25 7.42
C LYS A 150 2.85 30.39 6.98
N LEU A 151 2.55 29.33 7.72
CA LEU A 151 1.41 28.43 7.45
C LEU A 151 0.10 28.86 8.13
N ASN A 152 0.01 30.01 8.78
CA ASN A 152 -1.23 30.42 9.47
C ASN A 152 -2.32 30.87 8.50
N ASP A 153 -1.92 31.60 7.46
CA ASP A 153 -2.84 32.16 6.46
C ASP A 153 -2.76 31.43 5.12
N ALA A 154 -2.14 30.24 5.11
CA ALA A 154 -1.98 29.45 3.90
C ALA A 154 -3.34 28.94 3.41
N ALA A 155 -3.73 29.33 2.20
CA ALA A 155 -4.88 28.78 1.49
C ALA A 155 -4.44 27.75 0.45
N TYR A 156 -3.25 27.94 -0.11
CA TYR A 156 -2.72 27.09 -1.16
C TYR A 156 -1.22 26.89 -0.96
N ILE A 157 -0.76 25.64 -1.07
CA ILE A 157 0.63 25.25 -0.86
C ILE A 157 1.10 24.47 -2.09
N LEU A 158 2.25 24.87 -2.60
CA LEU A 158 2.92 24.23 -3.73
C LEU A 158 4.22 23.60 -3.24
N PHE A 159 4.32 22.28 -3.34
CA PHE A 159 5.51 21.53 -2.97
C PHE A 159 6.28 21.17 -4.24
N LYS A 160 7.51 21.66 -4.35
CA LYS A 160 8.39 21.33 -5.47
C LYS A 160 9.30 20.15 -5.10
N PRO A 161 9.13 18.97 -5.72
CA PRO A 161 10.00 17.83 -5.46
C PRO A 161 11.45 18.07 -5.87
N MET A 162 12.36 17.27 -5.32
CA MET A 162 13.73 17.17 -5.84
C MET A 162 13.74 16.44 -7.19
N HIS A 163 14.77 16.71 -8.01
CA HIS A 163 14.87 16.20 -9.38
C HIS A 163 15.00 14.66 -9.49
N TRP A 164 15.35 13.98 -8.40
CA TRP A 164 15.43 12.52 -8.32
C TRP A 164 14.13 11.87 -7.87
N VAL A 165 13.11 12.66 -7.49
CA VAL A 165 11.81 12.08 -7.15
C VAL A 165 11.13 11.65 -8.44
N GLU A 166 10.85 10.35 -8.53
CA GLU A 166 10.22 9.76 -9.71
C GLU A 166 8.75 10.18 -9.84
N ASN A 167 8.30 10.34 -11.09
CA ASN A 167 6.92 10.71 -11.40
C ASN A 167 5.90 9.71 -10.82
N ASN A 168 6.24 8.42 -10.82
CA ASN A 168 5.40 7.36 -10.24
C ASN A 168 5.13 7.60 -8.74
N THR A 169 6.08 8.19 -8.01
CA THR A 169 5.87 8.55 -6.61
C THR A 169 4.83 9.65 -6.45
N LEU A 170 4.84 10.64 -7.34
CA LEU A 170 3.87 11.74 -7.32
C LEU A 170 2.46 11.25 -7.69
N LEU A 171 2.36 10.39 -8.71
CA LEU A 171 1.11 9.75 -9.10
C LEU A 171 0.53 8.87 -7.99
N MET A 172 1.38 8.14 -7.25
CA MET A 172 0.95 7.40 -6.06
C MET A 172 0.36 8.33 -4.99
N VAL A 173 1.01 9.46 -4.71
CA VAL A 173 0.49 10.45 -3.75
C VAL A 173 -0.86 10.99 -4.20
N GLU A 174 -0.98 11.38 -5.47
CA GLU A 174 -2.22 11.91 -6.03
C GLU A 174 -3.36 10.88 -5.97
N ALA A 175 -3.14 9.69 -6.50
CA ALA A 175 -4.12 8.61 -6.47
C ALA A 175 -4.57 8.27 -5.04
N GLY A 176 -3.63 8.26 -4.09
CA GLY A 176 -3.94 7.97 -2.70
C GLY A 176 -4.75 9.05 -1.99
N ILE A 177 -4.41 10.31 -2.18
CA ILE A 177 -5.22 11.41 -1.65
C ILE A 177 -6.59 11.42 -2.33
N GLN A 178 -6.67 11.28 -3.66
CA GLN A 178 -7.92 11.22 -4.40
C GLN A 178 -8.86 10.13 -3.88
N ARG A 179 -8.31 8.94 -3.62
CA ARG A 179 -9.06 7.83 -3.06
C ARG A 179 -9.53 8.08 -1.63
N LEU A 180 -8.62 8.48 -0.73
CA LEU A 180 -8.89 8.57 0.70
C LEU A 180 -9.67 9.83 1.11
N ARG A 181 -9.50 10.93 0.36
CA ARG A 181 -10.15 12.22 0.65
C ARG A 181 -11.40 12.45 -0.19
N PHE A 182 -11.34 12.21 -1.49
CA PHE A 182 -12.38 12.62 -2.44
C PHE A 182 -13.32 11.48 -2.86
N ASN A 183 -13.12 10.27 -2.34
CA ASN A 183 -13.96 9.09 -2.62
C ASN A 183 -14.12 8.78 -4.12
N LEU A 184 -13.09 9.05 -4.92
CA LEU A 184 -13.14 8.91 -6.40
C LEU A 184 -13.34 7.47 -6.90
N VAL A 185 -13.47 6.48 -6.01
CA VAL A 185 -13.77 5.07 -6.33
C VAL A 185 -14.92 4.53 -5.46
N ARG A 186 -16.05 5.24 -5.42
CA ARG A 186 -17.35 4.57 -5.33
C ARG A 186 -18.04 4.79 -6.67
N GLY A 187 -17.83 3.85 -7.59
CA GLY A 187 -18.61 3.78 -8.81
C GLY A 187 -20.08 3.64 -8.45
N ASN A 188 -20.81 4.74 -8.51
CA ASN A 188 -22.22 4.72 -8.83
C ASN A 188 -22.27 4.63 -10.35
N ASP A 189 -22.38 3.41 -10.87
CA ASP A 189 -22.96 3.13 -12.19
C ASP A 189 -23.18 1.61 -12.31
N ASP A 190 -24.12 1.11 -11.52
CA ASP A 190 -24.98 0.00 -11.93
C ASP A 190 -26.42 0.48 -11.69
N GLY A 191 -27.06 0.90 -12.78
CA GLY A 191 -28.43 1.37 -12.76
C GLY A 191 -29.41 0.31 -12.27
N PHE A 192 -30.03 0.58 -11.11
CA PHE A 192 -31.34 0.03 -10.77
C PHE A 192 -32.26 1.19 -10.37
N PRO A 193 -33.36 1.43 -11.11
CA PRO A 193 -34.32 2.45 -10.74
C PRO A 193 -35.28 1.90 -9.69
N GLY A 194 -35.38 2.61 -8.56
CA GLY A 194 -36.51 2.49 -7.65
C GLY A 194 -36.13 2.00 -6.25
N SER A 195 -36.03 2.94 -5.31
CA SER A 195 -37.00 3.05 -4.22
C SER A 195 -36.65 4.23 -3.32
N SER A 196 -37.37 5.33 -3.51
CA SER A 196 -37.63 6.28 -2.44
C SER A 196 -38.49 5.58 -1.38
N ASN A 197 -38.15 5.74 -0.11
CA ASN A 197 -39.10 5.95 1.00
C ASN A 197 -38.28 6.38 2.23
N VAL A 198 -38.33 7.65 2.62
CA VAL A 198 -39.33 8.23 3.55
C VAL A 198 -39.00 7.88 5.01
N LEU A 199 -38.63 8.94 5.72
CA LEU A 199 -38.61 9.13 7.17
C LEU A 199 -39.73 8.37 7.90
N ILE A 200 -39.38 7.57 8.90
CA ILE A 200 -40.23 7.35 10.08
C ILE A 200 -39.35 7.36 11.34
N ASN A 201 -39.49 8.43 12.11
CA ASN A 201 -39.22 8.46 13.54
C ASN A 201 -40.13 7.46 14.26
N SER A 202 -39.61 6.71 15.22
CA SER A 202 -40.37 6.31 16.42
C SER A 202 -39.44 5.87 17.55
N SER A 203 -39.50 6.62 18.63
CA SER A 203 -38.99 6.30 19.95
C SER A 203 -39.86 5.21 20.60
N GLY A 204 -39.23 4.30 21.36
CA GLY A 204 -39.96 3.32 22.17
C GLY A 204 -39.03 2.48 23.05
N ASN A 205 -38.90 2.88 24.31
CA ASN A 205 -38.34 2.05 25.39
C ASN A 205 -39.28 0.86 25.70
N LEU A 206 -38.74 -0.30 26.07
CA LEU A 206 -39.02 -1.03 27.32
C LEU A 206 -38.36 -2.44 27.37
N ALA A 207 -37.49 -2.58 28.37
CA ALA A 207 -37.27 -3.67 29.34
C ALA A 207 -37.33 -5.18 28.99
N ASP A 208 -36.32 -5.85 29.55
CA ASP A 208 -36.29 -7.16 30.23
C ASP A 208 -36.61 -8.45 29.44
N SER A 209 -35.61 -9.32 29.28
CA SER A 209 -35.44 -10.49 30.17
C SER A 209 -34.29 -11.41 29.76
N GLN A 210 -33.66 -11.96 30.79
CA GLN A 210 -32.57 -12.92 30.80
C GLN A 210 -32.93 -14.25 30.11
N THR A 211 -31.98 -14.88 29.43
CA THR A 211 -31.59 -16.27 29.72
C THR A 211 -30.27 -16.63 29.03
N GLN A 212 -29.33 -17.10 29.85
CA GLN A 212 -28.04 -17.68 29.50
C GLN A 212 -28.21 -19.18 29.21
N PRO A 213 -27.35 -19.77 28.35
CA PRO A 213 -26.74 -21.04 28.74
C PRO A 213 -25.20 -21.03 28.66
N GLN A 214 -24.63 -21.92 29.46
CA GLN A 214 -23.22 -22.07 29.78
C GLN A 214 -22.36 -22.73 28.68
N VAL A 215 -21.13 -22.20 28.57
CA VAL A 215 -19.81 -22.88 28.54
C VAL A 215 -19.68 -24.23 27.82
N LEU A 216 -18.79 -24.24 26.81
CA LEU A 216 -17.83 -25.32 26.56
C LEU A 216 -16.51 -24.72 26.06
N GLN A 217 -15.46 -24.86 26.87
CA GLN A 217 -14.08 -24.51 26.53
C GLN A 217 -13.47 -25.58 25.59
N PRO A 218 -12.68 -25.21 24.57
CA PRO A 218 -11.78 -26.15 23.92
C PRO A 218 -10.52 -26.36 24.77
N GLN A 219 -10.21 -27.63 25.00
CA GLN A 219 -8.99 -28.09 25.66
C GLN A 219 -7.74 -27.73 24.85
N VAL A 220 -6.73 -27.27 25.56
CA VAL A 220 -5.35 -27.12 25.11
C VAL A 220 -4.80 -28.52 24.85
N MET A 221 -4.43 -28.82 23.60
CA MET A 221 -3.51 -29.92 23.30
C MET A 221 -2.14 -29.32 23.04
N ASP A 222 -1.21 -29.66 23.93
CA ASP A 222 0.22 -29.52 23.73
C ASP A 222 0.63 -30.21 22.43
N MET A 223 1.36 -29.50 21.57
CA MET A 223 2.07 -30.12 20.45
C MET A 223 3.56 -30.00 20.73
N ASP A 224 4.16 -31.16 20.93
CA ASP A 224 5.58 -31.34 21.18
C ASP A 224 6.46 -30.72 20.09
N LEU A 225 7.49 -30.05 20.58
CA LEU A 225 8.61 -29.48 19.86
C LEU A 225 9.51 -30.61 19.33
N LEU A 226 9.38 -30.97 18.04
CA LEU A 226 10.35 -31.85 17.38
C LEU A 226 11.50 -31.02 16.80
N SER A 227 12.62 -31.05 17.52
CA SER A 227 13.95 -30.72 17.05
C SER A 227 14.37 -31.66 15.91
N PHE A 228 14.82 -31.10 14.78
CA PHE A 228 15.61 -31.84 13.81
C PHE A 228 17.02 -31.25 13.78
N THR A 229 17.97 -32.15 14.02
CA THR A 229 19.40 -31.96 14.09
C THR A 229 20.01 -31.67 12.72
N GLU A 230 21.09 -30.90 12.77
CA GLU A 230 22.10 -30.72 11.73
C GLU A 230 22.57 -32.08 11.21
N ASP A 231 22.76 -32.19 9.89
CA ASP A 231 23.75 -33.12 9.35
C ASP A 231 24.41 -32.47 8.13
N GLU A 232 25.69 -32.16 8.31
CA GLU A 232 26.63 -31.78 7.28
C GLU A 232 26.95 -32.98 6.39
N SER A 233 27.06 -32.76 5.08
CA SER A 233 28.01 -33.51 4.27
C SER A 233 28.53 -32.62 3.14
N GLY A 234 29.80 -32.22 3.29
CA GLY A 234 30.55 -31.54 2.24
C GLY A 234 31.08 -32.52 1.20
N VAL A 235 31.18 -32.05 -0.05
CA VAL A 235 32.16 -32.57 -1.02
C VAL A 235 32.67 -31.42 -1.92
N LEU A 236 33.94 -31.11 -1.69
CA LEU A 236 35.05 -30.81 -2.61
C LEU A 236 34.81 -30.18 -4.00
N TYR A 237 35.51 -29.06 -4.20
CA TYR A 237 35.75 -28.30 -5.43
C TYR A 237 36.28 -29.13 -6.61
N THR A 238 35.84 -28.77 -7.81
CA THR A 238 36.65 -28.91 -9.04
C THR A 238 36.53 -27.63 -9.88
N GLU A 239 37.61 -26.86 -9.93
CA GLU A 239 37.82 -25.79 -10.90
C GLU A 239 38.08 -26.42 -12.28
N VAL A 240 37.30 -26.01 -13.28
CA VAL A 240 37.73 -26.03 -14.68
C VAL A 240 37.29 -24.71 -15.29
N ASN A 241 38.24 -23.79 -15.44
CA ASN A 241 38.10 -22.63 -16.32
C ASN A 241 38.06 -23.10 -17.77
N ASN A 242 37.08 -22.61 -18.52
CA ASN A 242 37.31 -22.18 -19.90
C ASN A 242 36.26 -21.14 -20.31
N ASP A 243 36.78 -19.98 -20.71
CA ASP A 243 36.09 -18.86 -21.34
C ASP A 243 35.12 -19.32 -22.42
N THR A 244 33.84 -19.02 -22.23
CA THR A 244 32.92 -18.63 -23.30
C THR A 244 31.87 -17.74 -22.68
N MET A 245 31.87 -16.45 -23.02
CA MET A 245 30.80 -15.53 -22.61
C MET A 245 29.49 -15.96 -23.27
N VAL A 246 28.70 -16.73 -22.51
CA VAL A 246 27.27 -16.92 -22.74
C VAL A 246 26.59 -15.85 -21.89
N HIS A 247 25.85 -14.95 -22.55
CA HIS A 247 24.85 -14.15 -21.87
C HIS A 247 23.75 -15.12 -21.45
N ASP A 248 23.89 -15.70 -20.26
CA ASP A 248 22.79 -16.41 -19.61
C ASP A 248 21.75 -15.35 -19.25
N ASN A 249 20.75 -15.19 -20.12
CA ASN A 249 19.44 -14.75 -19.68
C ASN A 249 18.94 -15.83 -18.73
N GLU A 250 19.23 -15.70 -17.43
CA GLU A 250 18.62 -16.55 -16.40
C GLU A 250 17.10 -16.35 -16.49
N VAL A 251 16.41 -17.26 -17.19
CA VAL A 251 14.95 -17.27 -17.21
C VAL A 251 14.51 -17.62 -15.81
N THR A 252 14.02 -16.64 -15.07
CA THR A 252 13.51 -16.85 -13.72
C THR A 252 12.23 -17.69 -13.80
N GLU A 253 12.25 -18.86 -13.16
CA GLU A 253 11.11 -19.78 -13.10
C GLU A 253 10.32 -19.58 -11.80
N LEU A 254 8.99 -19.55 -11.92
CA LEU A 254 8.04 -19.50 -10.82
C LEU A 254 7.55 -20.93 -10.48
N TYR A 255 7.58 -21.28 -9.20
CA TYR A 255 7.05 -22.55 -8.71
C TYR A 255 5.55 -22.39 -8.41
N ILE A 256 4.69 -23.09 -9.15
CA ILE A 256 3.24 -22.93 -9.04
C ILE A 256 2.61 -24.24 -8.59
N THR A 257 1.90 -24.20 -7.47
CA THR A 257 1.05 -25.31 -7.03
C THR A 257 -0.36 -25.10 -7.56
N CYS A 258 -0.73 -25.91 -8.55
CA CYS A 258 -2.08 -26.01 -9.08
C CYS A 258 -2.91 -26.90 -8.13
N VAL A 259 -3.94 -26.33 -7.53
CA VAL A 259 -4.86 -26.98 -6.60
C VAL A 259 -6.16 -27.27 -7.33
N PHE A 260 -6.38 -28.53 -7.68
CA PHE A 260 -7.63 -29.03 -8.25
C PHE A 260 -8.55 -29.54 -7.14
N LEU A 261 -9.81 -29.80 -7.48
CA LEU A 261 -10.81 -30.36 -6.54
C LEU A 261 -10.35 -31.66 -5.88
N THR A 262 -9.63 -32.52 -6.62
CA THR A 262 -9.26 -33.87 -6.17
C THR A 262 -7.78 -34.04 -5.85
N GLU A 263 -6.92 -33.10 -6.26
CA GLU A 263 -5.47 -33.26 -6.18
C GLU A 263 -4.71 -31.94 -6.24
N ARG A 264 -3.43 -31.97 -5.87
CA ARG A 264 -2.51 -30.84 -6.00
C ARG A 264 -1.32 -31.25 -6.87
N ARG A 265 -0.94 -30.39 -7.81
CA ARG A 265 0.19 -30.63 -8.71
C ARG A 265 1.07 -29.40 -8.78
N ALA A 266 2.38 -29.59 -8.78
CA ALA A 266 3.34 -28.50 -8.90
C ALA A 266 3.90 -28.43 -10.33
N ILE A 267 4.14 -27.21 -10.79
CA ILE A 267 4.84 -26.92 -12.05
C ILE A 267 5.89 -25.83 -11.84
N LEU A 268 6.89 -25.82 -12.70
CA LEU A 268 7.75 -24.66 -12.93
C LEU A 268 7.25 -23.97 -14.19
N PHE A 269 7.10 -22.65 -14.13
CA PHE A 269 6.58 -21.85 -15.23
C PHE A 269 7.40 -20.56 -15.35
N SER A 270 7.65 -20.09 -16.57
CA SER A 270 8.44 -18.86 -16.78
C SER A 270 7.76 -17.63 -16.16
N GLN A 271 8.52 -16.78 -15.46
CA GLN A 271 8.00 -15.53 -14.88
C GLN A 271 7.56 -14.53 -15.97
N GLU A 272 8.16 -14.60 -17.16
CA GLU A 272 7.78 -13.80 -18.33
C GLU A 272 6.55 -14.35 -19.08
N GLY A 273 6.07 -15.54 -18.70
CA GLY A 273 4.93 -16.16 -19.34
C GLY A 273 3.61 -15.42 -19.07
N SER A 274 2.81 -15.29 -20.12
CA SER A 274 1.43 -14.78 -20.07
C SER A 274 0.48 -15.76 -19.36
N PHE A 275 -0.65 -15.24 -18.91
CA PHE A 275 -1.75 -16.02 -18.34
C PHE A 275 -2.23 -17.08 -19.32
N ASN A 276 -2.44 -16.72 -20.58
CA ASN A 276 -2.90 -17.66 -21.60
C ASN A 276 -1.91 -18.82 -21.81
N GLN A 277 -0.61 -18.52 -21.87
CA GLN A 277 0.43 -19.55 -21.96
C GLN A 277 0.44 -20.46 -20.73
N PHE A 278 0.24 -19.91 -19.52
CA PHE A 278 0.10 -20.70 -18.30
C PHE A 278 -1.11 -21.64 -18.37
N ILE A 279 -2.27 -21.14 -18.80
CA ILE A 279 -3.49 -21.94 -18.93
C ILE A 279 -3.33 -23.06 -19.96
N GLU A 280 -2.77 -22.76 -21.12
CA GLU A 280 -2.48 -23.76 -22.15
C GLU A 280 -1.49 -24.82 -21.63
N TYR A 281 -0.44 -24.40 -20.93
CA TYR A 281 0.54 -25.30 -20.34
C TYR A 281 -0.10 -26.27 -19.34
N VAL A 282 -0.92 -25.76 -18.41
CA VAL A 282 -1.63 -26.57 -17.42
C VAL A 282 -2.61 -27.53 -18.10
N ARG A 283 -3.36 -27.06 -19.12
CA ARG A 283 -4.30 -27.90 -19.87
C ARG A 283 -3.60 -29.03 -20.62
N GLN A 284 -2.49 -28.74 -21.31
CA GLN A 284 -1.70 -29.74 -22.02
C GLN A 284 -1.11 -30.77 -21.06
N ARG A 285 -0.60 -30.32 -19.91
CA ARG A 285 0.10 -31.19 -18.95
C ARG A 285 -0.85 -32.07 -18.14
N PHE A 286 -2.03 -31.56 -17.79
CA PHE A 286 -2.93 -32.23 -16.84
C PHE A 286 -4.29 -32.62 -17.43
N GLY A 287 -4.56 -32.29 -18.70
CA GLY A 287 -5.76 -32.73 -19.43
C GLY A 287 -7.09 -32.26 -18.82
N SER A 288 -7.05 -31.23 -17.97
CA SER A 288 -8.21 -30.78 -17.19
C SER A 288 -8.81 -29.50 -17.79
N SER A 289 -10.12 -29.49 -18.00
CA SER A 289 -10.88 -28.27 -18.27
C SER A 289 -11.32 -27.66 -16.95
N PHE A 290 -10.94 -26.42 -16.71
CA PHE A 290 -11.35 -25.63 -15.55
C PHE A 290 -11.93 -24.31 -16.05
N ASN A 291 -12.96 -23.84 -15.37
CA ASN A 291 -13.68 -22.62 -15.75
C ASN A 291 -13.30 -21.45 -14.84
N ASN A 292 -12.97 -21.75 -13.59
CA ASN A 292 -12.61 -20.76 -12.60
C ASN A 292 -11.18 -20.97 -12.17
N ILE A 293 -10.35 -19.96 -12.38
CA ILE A 293 -8.97 -19.92 -11.93
C ILE A 293 -8.87 -18.79 -10.92
N SER A 294 -8.28 -19.09 -9.77
CA SER A 294 -8.10 -18.11 -8.72
C SER A 294 -6.81 -18.37 -7.97
N TYR A 295 -6.23 -17.36 -7.37
CA TYR A 295 -5.12 -17.54 -6.45
C TYR A 295 -5.50 -17.02 -5.08
N LYS A 296 -4.71 -17.43 -4.08
CA LYS A 296 -4.92 -16.99 -2.70
C LYS A 296 -3.82 -16.05 -2.30
N ASN A 297 -4.18 -14.82 -1.98
CA ASN A 297 -3.20 -13.81 -1.54
C ASN A 297 -2.80 -14.02 -0.05
N LYS A 298 -1.86 -13.21 0.44
CA LYS A 298 -1.40 -13.20 1.84
C LYS A 298 -2.52 -13.08 2.87
N VAL A 299 -3.59 -12.37 2.54
CA VAL A 299 -4.72 -12.16 3.45
C VAL A 299 -5.75 -13.28 3.39
N ASN A 300 -5.44 -14.38 2.69
CA ASN A 300 -6.24 -15.59 2.60
C ASN A 300 -7.55 -15.38 1.79
N GLU A 301 -7.61 -14.32 0.99
CA GLU A 301 -8.70 -14.02 0.05
C GLU A 301 -8.47 -14.73 -1.28
N MET A 302 -9.55 -15.18 -1.90
CA MET A 302 -9.53 -15.83 -3.21
C MET A 302 -9.77 -14.79 -4.30
N ILE A 303 -8.75 -14.54 -5.11
CA ILE A 303 -8.79 -13.57 -6.20
C ILE A 303 -8.91 -14.33 -7.52
N SER A 304 -9.89 -13.98 -8.35
CA SER A 304 -10.07 -14.62 -9.66
C SER A 304 -9.00 -14.13 -10.64
N LEU A 305 -8.45 -15.02 -11.44
CA LEU A 305 -7.52 -14.72 -12.52
C LEU A 305 -8.27 -14.81 -13.85
N LYS A 306 -8.40 -13.70 -14.56
CA LYS A 306 -9.16 -13.63 -15.83
C LYS A 306 -8.31 -13.26 -17.04
N ASP A 307 -7.26 -12.49 -16.81
CA ASP A 307 -6.41 -11.93 -17.86
C ASP A 307 -4.95 -11.80 -17.40
N ASP A 308 -4.12 -11.22 -18.28
CA ASP A 308 -2.70 -10.99 -18.01
C ASP A 308 -2.48 -9.96 -16.88
N GLU A 309 -3.41 -9.01 -16.67
CA GLU A 309 -3.29 -8.02 -15.60
C GLU A 309 -3.42 -8.69 -14.23
N ASP A 310 -4.46 -9.52 -14.05
CA ASP A 310 -4.65 -10.31 -12.83
C ASP A 310 -3.45 -11.25 -12.57
N TRP A 311 -2.89 -11.80 -13.64
CA TRP A 311 -1.75 -12.72 -13.57
C TRP A 311 -0.46 -12.04 -13.15
N ASP A 312 -0.16 -10.86 -13.70
CA ASP A 312 1.01 -10.07 -13.33
C ASP A 312 0.93 -9.65 -11.86
N VAL A 313 -0.26 -9.30 -11.37
CA VAL A 313 -0.49 -9.03 -9.94
C VAL A 313 -0.17 -10.26 -9.09
N ALA A 314 -0.65 -11.44 -9.48
CA ALA A 314 -0.40 -12.67 -8.73
C ALA A 314 1.08 -13.06 -8.68
N LYS A 315 1.81 -12.91 -9.80
CA LYS A 315 3.26 -13.14 -9.88
C LYS A 315 4.02 -12.16 -8.98
N TRP A 316 3.67 -10.87 -9.06
CA TRP A 316 4.29 -9.82 -8.25
C TRP A 316 4.04 -10.04 -6.75
N GLU A 317 2.81 -10.40 -6.35
CA GLU A 317 2.51 -10.68 -4.96
C GLU A 317 3.37 -11.85 -4.42
N ALA A 318 3.49 -12.94 -5.19
CA ALA A 318 4.35 -14.07 -4.84
C ALA A 318 5.82 -13.64 -4.66
N GLU A 319 6.36 -12.87 -5.61
CA GLU A 319 7.72 -12.34 -5.57
C GLU A 319 7.96 -11.45 -4.35
N MET A 320 7.01 -10.57 -4.01
CA MET A 320 7.10 -9.71 -2.83
C MET A 320 6.99 -10.46 -1.49
N GLU A 321 6.53 -11.71 -1.46
CA GLU A 321 6.63 -12.54 -0.23
C GLU A 321 8.02 -13.14 -0.04
N GLY A 322 8.94 -12.95 -0.99
CA GLY A 322 10.18 -13.70 -1.07
C GLY A 322 9.93 -15.20 -1.31
N THR A 323 8.71 -15.57 -1.70
CA THR A 323 8.35 -16.93 -2.04
C THR A 323 8.23 -17.02 -3.55
N ILE A 324 9.11 -17.77 -4.20
CA ILE A 324 8.93 -18.18 -5.60
C ILE A 324 7.72 -19.11 -5.81
N ARG A 325 6.76 -19.15 -4.85
CA ARG A 325 5.69 -20.13 -4.75
C ARG A 325 4.32 -19.47 -4.85
N LEU A 326 3.55 -19.83 -5.87
CA LEU A 326 2.18 -19.38 -6.07
C LEU A 326 1.20 -20.56 -5.95
N ASN A 327 0.11 -20.39 -5.21
CA ASN A 327 -0.98 -21.38 -5.14
C ASN A 327 -2.15 -20.94 -6.02
N VAL A 328 -2.42 -21.69 -7.08
CA VAL A 328 -3.50 -21.41 -8.04
C VAL A 328 -4.56 -22.49 -7.94
N TYR A 329 -5.78 -22.11 -7.59
CA TYR A 329 -6.95 -22.96 -7.42
C TYR A 329 -7.74 -23.01 -8.71
N MET A 330 -8.04 -24.23 -9.16
CA MET A 330 -8.68 -24.50 -10.45
C MET A 330 -9.96 -25.30 -10.21
N GLY A 331 -11.10 -24.69 -10.55
CA GLY A 331 -12.44 -25.19 -10.29
C GLY A 331 -13.34 -25.31 -11.52
#